data_AF-B8DJE5-F1
#
_entry.id   AF-B8DJE5-F1
#
_cell.length_a   1.000
_cell.length_b   1.000
_cell.length_c   1.000
_cell.angle_alpha   90.00
_cell.angle_beta   90.00
_cell.angle_gamma   90.00
#
_symmetry.space_group_name_H-M   'P 1'
#
loop_
_entity.id
_entity.type
_entity.pdbx_description
1 polymer ?
#
loop_
_entity_poly.entity_id
_entity_poly.type
_entity_poly.pdbx_seq_one_letter_code
_entity_poly.pdbx_strand_id
1 'polypeptide(L)'
;MPRSRFRVTGRVQGVGFRSWTGRTARALRLAGWVRNLPDGSVELEAEGPDERMDALREALWKGPMFARVTGVEEQALNEHALNMHSVDGQPSDVPGTRDGQNAPLQDFHIRF
;
A
#
# COMPACT_ATOMS: atom_id res chain seq x y z
N MET A 1 17.01 -1.61 3.37
CA MET A 1 16.18 -1.43 2.15
C MET A 1 14.90 -0.76 2.59
N PRO A 2 14.42 0.30 1.93
CA PRO A 2 13.17 0.94 2.32
C PRO A 2 12.00 -0.01 2.12
N ARG A 3 11.09 0.02 3.08
CA ARG A 3 9.80 -0.66 3.04
C ARG A 3 8.73 0.40 3.16
N SER A 4 7.75 0.36 2.28
CA SER A 4 6.60 1.26 2.34
C SER A 4 5.32 0.47 2.21
N ARG A 5 4.29 0.94 2.90
CA ARG A 5 2.91 0.52 2.72
C ARG A 5 2.20 1.53 1.83
N PHE A 6 1.44 1.03 0.87
CA PHE A 6 0.58 1.85 0.03
C PHE A 6 -0.88 1.49 0.24
N ARG A 7 -1.73 2.50 0.36
CA ARG A 7 -3.18 2.36 0.31
C ARG A 7 -3.70 3.03 -0.96
N VAL A 8 -4.38 2.25 -1.79
CA VAL A 8 -4.96 2.72 -3.04
C VAL A 8 -6.48 2.75 -2.91
N THR A 9 -7.06 3.92 -3.18
CA THR A 9 -8.51 4.16 -3.14
C THR A 9 -9.05 4.44 -4.54
N GLY A 10 -10.33 4.15 -4.73
CA GLY A 10 -11.05 4.36 -6.00
C GLY A 10 -11.76 3.10 -6.48
N ARG A 11 -11.99 3.00 -7.80
CA ARG A 11 -12.56 1.80 -8.44
C ARG A 11 -11.47 0.76 -8.67
N VAL A 12 -11.03 0.09 -7.59
CA VAL A 12 -9.88 -0.83 -7.58
C VAL A 12 -10.25 -2.30 -7.28
N GLN A 13 -11.49 -2.57 -6.88
CA GLN A 13 -12.00 -3.94 -6.70
C GLN A 13 -12.83 -4.39 -7.91
N GLY A 14 -12.83 -5.69 -8.20
CA GLY A 14 -13.51 -6.27 -9.37
C GLY A 14 -12.84 -5.99 -10.72
N VAL A 15 -11.73 -5.25 -10.75
CA VAL A 15 -11.02 -4.83 -11.98
C VAL A 15 -9.66 -5.53 -12.16
N GLY A 16 -9.37 -6.55 -11.34
CA GLY A 16 -8.11 -7.29 -11.40
C GLY A 16 -6.89 -6.54 -10.83
N PHE A 17 -7.11 -5.48 -10.04
CA PHE A 17 -6.02 -4.64 -9.50
C PHE A 17 -4.97 -5.45 -8.75
N ARG A 18 -5.36 -6.33 -7.81
CA ARG A 18 -4.42 -7.19 -7.07
C ARG A 18 -3.49 -8.01 -7.97
N SER A 19 -4.03 -8.65 -9.00
CA SER A 19 -3.28 -9.51 -9.91
C SER A 19 -2.38 -8.69 -10.83
N TRP A 20 -2.81 -7.48 -11.19
CA TRP A 20 -1.99 -6.51 -11.90
C TRP A 20 -0.84 -6.02 -11.02
N THR A 21 -1.11 -5.58 -9.78
CA THR A 21 -0.10 -5.12 -8.82
C THR A 21 0.94 -6.20 -8.54
N GLY A 22 0.51 -7.45 -8.29
CA GLY A 22 1.45 -8.56 -8.06
C GLY A 22 2.37 -8.82 -9.26
N ARG A 23 1.87 -8.72 -10.49
CA ARG A 23 2.71 -8.86 -11.69
C ARG A 23 3.70 -7.69 -11.83
N THR A 24 3.23 -6.46 -11.62
CA THR A 24 4.06 -5.25 -11.68
C THR A 24 5.18 -5.31 -10.64
N ALA A 25 4.86 -5.66 -9.39
CA ALA A 25 5.86 -5.75 -8.33
C ALA A 25 6.90 -6.85 -8.58
N ARG A 26 6.47 -8.02 -9.10
CA ARG A 26 7.39 -9.08 -9.54
C ARG A 26 8.30 -8.62 -10.68
N ALA A 27 7.77 -7.88 -11.66
CA ALA A 27 8.56 -7.35 -12.77
C ALA A 27 9.61 -6.33 -12.27
N LEU A 28 9.23 -5.52 -11.28
CA LEU A 28 10.12 -4.60 -10.58
C LEU A 28 11.06 -5.30 -9.58
N ARG A 29 10.95 -6.62 -9.37
CA ARG A 29 11.72 -7.39 -8.37
C ARG A 29 11.66 -6.78 -6.97
N LEU A 30 10.48 -6.29 -6.59
CA LEU A 30 10.19 -5.88 -5.22
C LEU A 30 9.71 -7.11 -4.45
N ALA A 31 9.92 -7.11 -3.14
CA ALA A 31 9.37 -8.12 -2.24
C ALA A 31 8.16 -7.52 -1.50
N GLY A 32 7.11 -8.30 -1.27
CA GLY A 32 5.96 -7.79 -0.53
C GLY A 32 4.67 -8.56 -0.72
N TRP A 33 3.55 -7.87 -0.46
CA TRP A 33 2.23 -8.44 -0.58
C TRP A 33 1.19 -7.39 -0.96
N VAL A 34 0.06 -7.85 -1.53
CA VAL A 34 -1.11 -7.01 -1.82
C VAL A 34 -2.39 -7.72 -1.40
N ARG A 35 -3.33 -6.97 -0.81
CA ARG A 35 -4.66 -7.46 -0.38
C ARG A 35 -5.76 -6.43 -0.65
N ASN A 36 -6.98 -6.92 -0.79
CA ASN A 36 -8.16 -6.06 -0.79
C ASN A 36 -8.60 -5.79 0.65
N LEU A 37 -9.04 -4.56 0.93
CA LEU A 37 -9.65 -4.18 2.20
C LEU A 37 -11.19 -4.24 2.11
N PRO A 38 -11.89 -4.49 3.24
CA PRO A 38 -13.36 -4.55 3.26
C PRO A 38 -14.03 -3.21 2.88
N ASP A 39 -13.31 -2.10 3.06
CA ASP A 39 -13.71 -0.73 2.70
C ASP A 39 -13.74 -0.47 1.17
N GLY A 40 -13.37 -1.45 0.34
CA GLY A 40 -13.32 -1.29 -1.12
C GLY A 40 -11.95 -0.82 -1.65
N SER A 41 -11.04 -0.43 -0.77
CA SER A 41 -9.66 -0.06 -1.11
C SER A 41 -8.74 -1.29 -1.28
N VAL A 42 -7.54 -1.06 -1.81
CA VAL A 42 -6.46 -2.06 -1.92
C VAL A 42 -5.29 -1.59 -1.08
N GLU A 43 -4.74 -2.48 -0.27
CA GLU A 43 -3.53 -2.23 0.52
C GLU A 43 -2.42 -3.14 0.02
N LEU A 44 -1.23 -2.58 -0.12
CA LEU A 44 -0.04 -3.34 -0.43
C LEU A 44 1.14 -2.87 0.40
N GLU A 45 2.12 -3.73 0.52
CA GLU A 45 3.40 -3.44 1.13
C GLU A 45 4.48 -3.91 0.19
N ALA A 46 5.48 -3.06 -0.02
CA ALA A 46 6.60 -3.36 -0.87
C ALA A 46 7.90 -2.97 -0.18
N GLU A 47 8.92 -3.78 -0.42
CA GLU A 47 10.28 -3.57 0.04
C GLU A 47 11.23 -3.74 -1.14
N GLY A 48 12.16 -2.79 -1.27
CA GLY A 48 13.18 -2.85 -2.29
C GLY A 48 13.94 -1.54 -2.46
N PRO A 49 14.77 -1.43 -3.50
CA PRO A 49 15.46 -0.19 -3.86
C PRO A 49 14.49 0.97 -4.12
N ASP A 50 14.90 2.18 -3.73
CA ASP A 50 14.10 3.41 -3.85
C ASP A 50 13.59 3.65 -5.29
N GLU A 51 14.45 3.46 -6.28
CA GLU A 51 14.12 3.59 -7.72
C GLU A 51 12.97 2.66 -8.15
N ARG A 52 12.88 1.46 -7.56
CA ARG A 52 11.83 0.49 -7.87
C ARG A 52 10.56 0.80 -7.10
N MET A 53 10.68 1.34 -5.89
CA MET A 53 9.55 1.81 -5.09
C MET A 53 8.87 3.00 -5.77
N ASP A 54 9.64 3.94 -6.32
CA ASP A 54 9.13 5.06 -7.11
C ASP A 54 8.41 4.58 -8.38
N ALA A 55 9.02 3.66 -9.13
CA ALA A 55 8.38 3.05 -10.30
C ALA A 55 7.09 2.30 -9.94
N LEU A 56 7.02 1.65 -8.77
CA LEU A 56 5.80 1.03 -8.27
C LEU A 56 4.74 2.09 -7.96
N ARG A 57 5.11 3.18 -7.27
CA ARG A 57 4.21 4.28 -6.93
C ARG A 57 3.58 4.90 -8.17
N GLU A 58 4.38 5.20 -9.20
CA GLU A 58 3.87 5.69 -10.49
C GLU A 58 2.92 4.68 -11.15
N ALA A 59 3.26 3.40 -11.08
CA ALA A 59 2.43 2.35 -11.65
C ALA A 59 1.07 2.27 -10.92
N LEU A 60 1.04 2.39 -9.59
CA LEU A 60 -0.20 2.36 -8.80
C LEU A 60 -1.18 3.45 -9.22
N TRP A 61 -0.70 4.64 -9.58
CA TRP A 61 -1.55 5.72 -10.11
C TRP A 61 -2.17 5.39 -11.47
N LYS A 62 -1.45 4.65 -12.33
CA LYS A 62 -1.95 4.21 -13.64
C LYS A 62 -2.99 3.09 -13.50
N GLY A 63 -2.69 2.09 -12.67
CA GLY A 63 -3.52 0.91 -12.49
C GLY A 63 -3.78 0.11 -13.80
N PRO A 64 -4.61 -0.95 -13.75
CA PRO A 64 -5.07 -1.65 -14.94
C PRO A 64 -6.13 -0.84 -15.72
N MET A 65 -6.34 -1.19 -16.99
CA MET A 65 -7.21 -0.47 -17.95
C MET A 65 -8.62 -0.12 -17.43
N PHE A 66 -9.21 -0.96 -16.57
CA PHE A 66 -10.56 -0.76 -16.01
C PHE A 66 -10.56 -0.19 -14.59
N ALA A 67 -9.40 0.03 -13.98
CA ALA A 67 -9.32 0.68 -12.68
C ALA A 67 -9.40 2.19 -12.82
N ARG A 68 -9.96 2.83 -11.79
CA ARG A 68 -9.90 4.28 -11.63
C ARG A 68 -9.39 4.59 -10.25
N VAL A 69 -8.11 4.96 -10.16
CA VAL A 69 -7.46 5.32 -8.90
C VAL A 69 -7.78 6.78 -8.59
N THR A 70 -8.25 7.03 -7.37
CA THR A 70 -8.57 8.38 -6.88
C THR A 70 -7.58 8.87 -5.84
N GLY A 71 -6.85 7.96 -5.20
CA GLY A 71 -5.80 8.29 -4.24
C GLY A 71 -4.83 7.16 -4.06
N VAL A 72 -3.56 7.51 -3.86
CA VAL A 72 -2.48 6.61 -3.45
C VAL A 72 -1.81 7.26 -2.25
N GLU A 73 -1.99 6.67 -1.08
CA GLU A 73 -1.33 7.07 0.16
C GLU A 73 -0.12 6.17 0.37
N GLU A 74 1.06 6.75 0.61
CA GLU A 74 2.28 6.02 0.93
C GLU A 74 2.68 6.29 2.39
N GLN A 75 2.98 5.22 3.11
CA GLN A 75 3.51 5.25 4.46
C GLN A 75 4.83 4.48 4.50
N ALA A 76 5.95 5.19 4.70
CA ALA A 76 7.23 4.54 4.94
C ALA A 76 7.17 3.73 6.26
N LEU A 77 7.55 2.46 6.19
CA LEU A 77 7.65 1.53 7.31
C LEU A 77 9.11 1.41 7.70
N ASN A 78 9.59 2.37 8.47
CA ASN A 78 10.94 2.42 9.01
C ASN A 78 10.92 2.32 10.55
N GLU A 79 11.78 1.47 11.12
CA GLU A 79 11.91 1.27 12.58
C GLU A 79 12.59 2.44 13.30
N HIS A 80 13.08 3.44 12.57
CA HIS A 80 13.61 4.68 13.14
C HIS A 80 12.94 5.87 12.47
N ALA A 81 11.94 6.41 13.17
CA ALA A 81 11.67 7.83 13.14
C ALA A 81 12.98 8.57 13.48
N LEU A 82 13.80 8.88 12.48
CA LEU A 82 14.69 10.01 12.58
C LEU A 82 13.88 11.23 12.16
N ASN A 83 13.32 11.88 13.19
CA ASN A 83 12.88 13.26 13.16
C ASN A 83 13.76 14.11 12.24
N MET A 84 13.22 14.59 11.11
CA MET A 84 13.53 15.95 10.64
C MET A 84 12.50 16.47 9.63
N HIS A 85 11.61 17.32 10.14
CA HIS A 85 10.98 18.47 9.47
C HIS A 85 10.20 18.29 8.15
N SER A 86 8.87 18.32 8.27
CA SER A 86 8.11 19.45 7.71
C SER A 86 6.82 19.65 8.48
N VAL A 87 6.66 20.88 8.97
CA VAL A 87 5.46 21.39 9.60
C VAL A 87 4.39 21.54 8.52
N ASP A 88 3.31 20.78 8.61
CA ASP A 88 2.02 21.25 8.10
C ASP A 88 0.91 20.75 9.04
N GLY A 89 -0.07 21.62 9.28
CA GLY A 89 -0.87 21.65 10.50
C GLY A 89 -1.80 20.45 10.69
N GLN A 90 -1.77 19.90 11.89
CA GLN A 90 -2.71 18.90 12.36
C GLN A 90 -3.74 19.60 13.28
N PRO A 91 -5.06 19.61 12.98
CA PRO A 91 -6.04 19.73 14.03
C PRO A 91 -6.30 18.35 14.64
N SER A 92 -5.88 18.29 15.90
CA SER A 92 -6.19 17.43 17.02
C SER A 92 -7.48 16.59 17.00
N ASP A 93 -7.33 15.42 17.63
CA ASP A 93 -8.28 14.73 18.50
C ASP A 93 -9.18 13.63 17.90
N VAL A 94 -8.84 12.36 18.20
CA VAL A 94 -9.69 11.44 18.97
C VAL A 94 -8.83 10.37 19.67
N PRO A 95 -9.05 10.07 20.97
CA PRO A 95 -8.37 8.99 21.68
C PRO A 95 -9.21 7.70 21.72
N GLY A 96 -8.53 6.54 21.72
CA GLY A 96 -9.10 5.21 22.01
C GLY A 96 -9.46 4.41 20.76
N THR A 97 -8.82 3.28 20.51
CA THR A 97 -9.27 2.02 21.12
C THR A 97 -8.14 1.00 21.16
N ARG A 98 -7.95 0.41 22.34
CA ARG A 98 -7.14 -0.79 22.57
C ARG A 98 -7.83 -2.00 21.96
N ASP A 99 -6.98 -2.93 21.55
CA ASP A 99 -7.21 -4.38 21.57
C ASP A 99 -8.03 -5.02 20.45
N GLY A 100 -7.59 -6.24 20.16
CA GLY A 100 -8.34 -7.22 19.41
C GLY A 100 -8.06 -7.22 17.91
N GLN A 101 -7.29 -8.20 17.46
CA GLN A 101 -7.88 -9.44 16.90
C GLN A 101 -6.95 -10.06 15.86
N ASN A 102 -6.26 -11.12 16.29
CA ASN A 102 -6.43 -12.46 15.74
C ASN A 102 -6.65 -12.53 14.21
N ALA A 103 -5.62 -12.92 13.45
CA ALA A 103 -5.80 -13.31 12.05
C ALA A 103 -5.21 -14.70 11.75
N PRO A 104 -5.93 -15.79 12.08
CA PRO A 104 -5.86 -17.02 11.33
C PRO A 104 -7.08 -17.06 10.39
N LEU A 105 -7.03 -16.30 9.29
CA LEU A 105 -8.04 -16.36 8.24
C LEU A 105 -7.36 -16.26 6.86
N GLN A 106 -7.09 -17.44 6.31
CA GLN A 106 -6.85 -17.84 4.92
C GLN A 106 -6.21 -16.82 3.94
N ASP A 107 -5.09 -17.29 3.38
CA ASP A 107 -4.12 -16.67 2.47
C ASP A 107 -4.72 -16.10 1.16
N PHE A 108 -5.40 -14.95 1.22
CA PHE A 108 -5.87 -14.21 0.03
C PHE A 108 -4.97 -13.02 -0.35
N HIS A 109 -3.71 -13.01 0.10
CA HIS A 109 -2.72 -12.02 -0.32
C HIS A 109 -1.83 -12.55 -1.44
N ILE A 110 -1.59 -11.75 -2.50
CA ILE A 110 -0.60 -12.14 -3.51
C ILE A 110 0.75 -11.71 -2.98
N ARG A 111 1.66 -12.67 -2.76
CA ARG A 111 3.07 -12.39 -2.47
C ARG A 111 3.89 -12.30 -3.74
N PHE A 112 4.86 -11.41 -3.71
CA PHE A 112 5.82 -11.19 -4.78
C PHE A 112 7.21 -11.00 -4.21
#